data_AF-A0A9D1MGL4-F1
#
_entry.id   AF-A0A9D1MGL4-F1
#
_cell.length_a   1.000
_cell.length_b   1.000
_cell.length_c   1.000
_cell.angle_alpha   90.00
_cell.angle_beta   90.00
_cell.angle_gamma   90.00
#
_symmetry.space_group_name_H-M   'P 1'
#
loop_
_entity.id
_entity.type
_entity.pdbx_description
1 polymer ?
#
loop_
_entity_poly.entity_id
_entity_poly.type
_entity_poly.pdbx_seq_one_letter_code
_entity_poly.pdbx_strand_id
1 'polypeptide(L)'
;MINIIPRPRFVEEHLGEFNVTRDTTVYADDRLVFARDKLIDAVESACGFRLHVAVTKKADICFFVDPHIPKEGYVLEADTEKMTIRASHIAGAFYAVQSFRQITLSDILDAPEMLSMHAIKIVDEPKYAYRGLMFDEARYFHGADTVKSILDMMALFKLNVLHWHLTDNEGWRIEIKKYPKLVE
;
A
#
# COMPACT_ATOMS: atom_id res chain seq x y z
N MET A 1 -15.67 12.77 -6.86
CA MET A 1 -14.62 13.37 -6.02
C MET A 1 -13.97 12.27 -5.23
N ILE A 2 -12.77 11.90 -5.65
CA ILE A 2 -12.00 10.81 -5.04
C ILE A 2 -11.51 11.25 -3.65
N ASN A 3 -11.83 10.47 -2.62
CA ASN A 3 -11.51 10.77 -1.23
C ASN A 3 -10.42 9.82 -0.70
N ILE A 4 -9.16 10.16 -0.96
CA ILE A 4 -8.00 9.41 -0.46
C ILE A 4 -7.48 10.07 0.83
N ILE A 5 -7.17 9.24 1.82
CA ILE A 5 -6.60 9.66 3.11
C ILE A 5 -5.26 8.95 3.32
N PRO A 6 -4.15 9.68 3.57
CA PRO A 6 -4.01 11.13 3.55
C PRO A 6 -4.30 11.74 2.17
N ARG A 7 -4.78 12.99 2.15
CA ARG A 7 -5.05 13.71 0.90
C ARG A 7 -3.74 13.83 0.10
N PRO A 8 -3.69 13.34 -1.15
CA PRO A 8 -2.50 13.47 -1.97
C PRO A 8 -2.16 14.93 -2.25
N ARG A 9 -0.89 15.22 -2.48
CA ARG A 9 -0.42 16.58 -2.80
C ARG A 9 -1.11 17.16 -4.05
N PHE A 10 -1.33 16.33 -5.07
CA PHE A 10 -2.02 16.71 -6.29
C PHE A 10 -2.90 15.55 -6.79
N VAL A 11 -4.11 15.88 -7.21
CA VAL A 11 -5.08 14.96 -7.82
C VAL A 11 -5.77 15.69 -8.97
N GLU A 12 -5.85 15.04 -10.13
CA GLU A 12 -6.58 15.49 -11.30
C GLU A 12 -7.44 14.33 -11.84
N GLU A 13 -8.75 14.49 -11.79
CA GLU A 13 -9.71 13.51 -12.31
C GLU A 13 -9.95 13.78 -13.81
N HIS A 14 -10.03 12.70 -14.59
CA HIS A 14 -10.30 12.71 -16.02
C HIS A 14 -11.59 11.93 -16.31
N LEU A 15 -12.10 12.06 -17.54
CA LEU A 15 -13.25 11.29 -18.00
C LEU A 15 -12.84 9.85 -18.34
N GLY A 16 -13.70 8.89 -18.01
CA GLY A 16 -13.50 7.47 -18.26
C GLY A 16 -13.09 6.70 -17.02
N GLU A 17 -13.04 5.38 -17.17
CA GLU A 17 -12.72 4.44 -16.09
C GLU A 17 -11.69 3.43 -16.58
N PHE A 18 -10.74 3.11 -15.70
CA PHE A 18 -9.82 2.00 -15.84
C PHE A 18 -10.39 0.80 -15.08
N ASN A 19 -10.57 -0.32 -15.77
CA ASN A 19 -11.13 -1.54 -15.20
C ASN A 19 -10.05 -2.61 -15.02
N VAL A 20 -9.93 -3.13 -13.81
CA VAL A 20 -9.07 -4.26 -13.47
C VAL A 20 -9.90 -5.53 -13.47
N THR A 21 -9.58 -6.43 -14.40
CA THR A 21 -10.24 -7.71 -14.59
C THR A 21 -9.23 -8.86 -14.50
N ARG A 22 -9.71 -10.10 -14.65
CA ARG A 22 -8.86 -11.30 -14.65
C ARG A 22 -7.81 -11.30 -15.77
N ASP A 23 -8.10 -10.66 -16.89
CA ASP A 23 -7.21 -10.62 -18.05
C ASP A 23 -6.18 -9.49 -17.95
N THR A 24 -6.32 -8.59 -16.98
CA THR A 24 -5.38 -7.48 -16.75
C THR A 24 -3.99 -8.02 -16.41
N THR A 25 -3.01 -7.51 -17.12
CA THR A 25 -1.60 -7.86 -16.96
C THR A 25 -0.85 -6.78 -16.20
N VAL A 26 0.19 -7.18 -15.47
CA VAL A 26 1.00 -6.26 -14.68
C VAL A 26 2.50 -6.47 -14.88
N TYR A 27 3.23 -5.37 -15.07
CA TYR A 27 4.68 -5.32 -15.21
C TYR A 27 5.31 -4.42 -14.13
N ALA A 28 6.54 -4.73 -13.74
CA ALA A 28 7.36 -3.83 -12.92
C ALA A 28 8.84 -3.92 -13.28
N ASP A 29 9.53 -2.78 -13.26
CA ASP A 29 10.99 -2.76 -13.17
C ASP A 29 11.45 -3.45 -11.87
N ASP A 30 12.61 -4.13 -11.89
CA ASP A 30 13.08 -5.02 -10.82
C ASP A 30 13.02 -4.44 -9.40
N ARG A 31 13.32 -3.13 -9.26
CA ARG A 31 13.34 -2.45 -7.95
C ARG A 31 11.95 -2.28 -7.33
N LEU A 32 10.89 -2.40 -8.11
CA LEU A 32 9.50 -2.14 -7.72
C LEU A 32 8.64 -3.42 -7.68
N VAL A 33 9.25 -4.59 -7.91
CA VAL A 33 8.59 -5.90 -7.89
C VAL A 33 7.76 -6.13 -6.62
N PHE A 34 8.27 -5.76 -5.46
CA PHE A 34 7.52 -5.89 -4.21
C PHE A 34 6.21 -5.08 -4.22
N ALA A 35 6.23 -3.84 -4.73
CA ALA A 35 5.02 -3.01 -4.78
C ALA A 35 4.01 -3.60 -5.79
N ARG A 36 4.49 -4.10 -6.94
CA ARG A 36 3.67 -4.85 -7.88
C ARG A 36 2.99 -6.04 -7.22
N ASP A 37 3.75 -6.85 -6.50
CA ASP A 37 3.20 -8.04 -5.85
C ASP A 37 2.16 -7.67 -4.79
N LYS A 38 2.35 -6.55 -4.08
CA LYS A 38 1.34 -6.03 -3.16
C LYS A 38 0.07 -5.53 -3.84
N LEU A 39 0.17 -5.01 -5.07
CA LEU A 39 -1.02 -4.71 -5.88
C LEU A 39 -1.73 -6.00 -6.28
N ILE A 40 -1.00 -7.02 -6.72
CA ILE A 40 -1.56 -8.34 -7.07
C ILE A 40 -2.29 -8.95 -5.87
N ASP A 41 -1.64 -8.96 -4.69
CA ASP A 41 -2.23 -9.47 -3.45
C ASP A 41 -3.50 -8.69 -3.07
N ALA A 42 -3.51 -7.37 -3.27
CA ALA A 42 -4.69 -6.54 -3.01
C ALA A 42 -5.86 -6.86 -3.94
N VAL A 43 -5.59 -7.07 -5.23
CA VAL A 43 -6.61 -7.47 -6.21
C VAL A 43 -7.13 -8.88 -5.92
N GLU A 44 -6.24 -9.82 -5.59
CA GLU A 44 -6.64 -11.19 -5.24
C GLU A 44 -7.50 -11.24 -3.98
N SER A 45 -7.14 -10.46 -2.95
CA SER A 45 -7.94 -10.35 -1.73
C SER A 45 -9.30 -9.69 -1.96
N ALA A 46 -9.40 -8.78 -2.94
CA ALA A 46 -10.62 -8.05 -3.24
C ALA A 46 -11.56 -8.83 -4.17
N CYS A 47 -11.01 -9.45 -5.22
CA CYS A 47 -11.78 -10.00 -6.33
C CYS A 47 -11.68 -11.53 -6.49
N GLY A 48 -10.83 -12.19 -5.69
CA GLY A 48 -10.65 -13.65 -5.74
C GLY A 48 -9.93 -14.18 -6.99
N PHE A 49 -9.29 -13.31 -7.78
CA PHE A 49 -8.42 -13.72 -8.88
C PHE A 49 -7.07 -13.02 -8.81
N ARG A 50 -6.04 -13.69 -9.34
CA ARG A 50 -4.67 -13.19 -9.34
C ARG A 50 -4.29 -12.65 -10.72
N LEU A 51 -3.73 -11.44 -10.77
CA LEU A 51 -3.28 -10.83 -12.02
C LEU A 51 -2.06 -11.54 -12.61
N HIS A 52 -1.97 -11.54 -13.94
CA HIS A 52 -0.86 -12.15 -14.65
C HIS A 52 0.33 -11.20 -14.77
N VAL A 53 1.51 -11.66 -14.34
CA VAL A 53 2.75 -10.89 -14.49
C VAL A 53 3.24 -10.96 -15.93
N ALA A 54 3.32 -9.82 -16.60
CA ALA A 54 3.88 -9.70 -17.93
C ALA A 54 5.39 -9.53 -17.89
N VAL A 55 6.07 -10.04 -18.91
CA VAL A 55 7.53 -9.84 -19.12
C VAL A 55 7.81 -8.52 -19.85
N THR A 56 6.80 -7.94 -20.51
CA THR A 56 6.98 -6.77 -21.36
C THR A 56 6.54 -5.48 -20.66
N LYS A 57 7.15 -4.34 -21.06
CA LYS A 57 6.76 -2.99 -20.61
C LYS A 57 5.41 -2.50 -21.18
N LYS A 58 4.67 -3.38 -21.87
CA LYS A 58 3.39 -3.09 -22.52
C LYS A 58 2.22 -3.79 -21.82
N ALA A 59 2.32 -3.98 -20.51
CA ALA A 59 1.21 -4.44 -19.68
C ALA A 59 0.19 -3.32 -19.42
N ASP A 60 -1.01 -3.70 -18.98
CA ASP A 60 -2.09 -2.78 -18.63
C ASP A 60 -1.75 -1.98 -17.37
N ILE A 61 -1.09 -2.62 -16.40
CA ILE A 61 -0.54 -1.96 -15.22
C ILE A 61 0.98 -2.01 -15.26
N CYS A 62 1.65 -0.86 -15.20
CA CYS A 62 3.11 -0.79 -15.27
C CYS A 62 3.72 -0.01 -14.11
N PHE A 63 4.71 -0.57 -13.44
CA PHE A 63 5.56 0.11 -12.46
C PHE A 63 6.91 0.45 -13.06
N PHE A 64 7.25 1.74 -13.15
CA PHE A 64 8.53 2.21 -13.70
C PHE A 64 9.34 2.98 -12.66
N VAL A 65 10.66 2.75 -12.67
CA VAL A 65 11.58 3.54 -11.86
C VAL A 65 11.76 4.92 -12.47
N ASP A 66 11.53 5.96 -11.67
CA ASP A 66 11.86 7.34 -12.02
C ASP A 66 12.75 7.95 -10.92
N PRO A 67 14.05 8.19 -11.19
CA PRO A 67 14.99 8.70 -10.20
C PRO A 67 14.73 10.15 -9.76
N HIS A 68 13.89 10.91 -10.47
CA HIS A 68 13.60 12.31 -10.13
C HIS A 68 12.50 12.45 -9.07
N ILE A 69 11.78 11.36 -8.77
CA ILE A 69 10.75 11.33 -7.73
C ILE A 69 11.42 11.08 -6.37
N PRO A 70 11.08 11.82 -5.31
CA PRO A 70 11.63 11.56 -3.97
C PRO A 70 11.34 10.13 -3.47
N LYS A 71 12.15 9.66 -2.51
CA LYS A 71 12.17 8.23 -2.08
C LYS A 71 10.79 7.67 -1.66
N GLU A 72 9.97 8.48 -1.02
CA GLU A 72 8.61 8.10 -0.59
C GLU A 72 7.52 8.69 -1.50
N GLY A 73 7.90 9.39 -2.57
CA GLY A 73 6.96 9.96 -3.53
C GLY A 73 6.60 9.00 -4.65
N TYR A 74 5.47 9.26 -5.31
CA TYR A 74 5.04 8.52 -6.48
C TYR A 74 4.18 9.37 -7.43
N VAL A 75 4.07 8.90 -8.66
CA VAL A 75 3.07 9.35 -9.64
C VAL A 75 2.23 8.14 -10.02
N LEU A 76 0.91 8.22 -9.87
CA LEU A 76 -0.05 7.23 -10.38
C LEU A 76 -0.88 7.91 -11.46
N GLU A 77 -0.83 7.41 -12.68
CA GLU A 77 -1.62 7.88 -13.81
C GLU A 77 -2.43 6.71 -14.36
N ALA A 78 -3.74 6.88 -14.49
CA ALA A 78 -4.63 5.92 -15.12
C ALA A 78 -5.48 6.63 -16.17
N ASP A 79 -5.58 6.01 -17.35
CA ASP A 79 -6.57 6.32 -18.38
C ASP A 79 -7.48 5.11 -18.60
N THR A 80 -8.30 5.11 -19.65
CA THR A 80 -9.25 4.01 -19.91
C THR A 80 -8.60 2.68 -20.32
N GLU A 81 -7.32 2.69 -20.71
CA GLU A 81 -6.60 1.54 -21.24
C GLU A 81 -5.45 1.09 -20.33
N LYS A 82 -4.82 2.02 -19.61
CA LYS A 82 -3.57 1.75 -18.90
C LYS A 82 -3.48 2.48 -17.57
N MET A 83 -2.88 1.82 -16.58
CA MET A 83 -2.39 2.42 -15.35
C MET A 83 -0.86 2.35 -15.27
N THR A 84 -0.23 3.48 -14.92
CA THR A 84 1.21 3.59 -14.73
C THR A 84 1.52 4.16 -13.36
N ILE A 85 2.41 3.48 -12.62
CA ILE A 85 2.97 3.93 -11.35
C ILE A 85 4.45 4.22 -11.57
N ARG A 86 4.89 5.44 -11.23
CA ARG A 86 6.30 5.85 -11.25
C ARG A 86 6.77 6.19 -9.84
N ALA A 87 7.93 5.67 -9.46
CA ALA A 87 8.58 6.00 -8.19
C ALA A 87 10.09 5.73 -8.28
N SER A 88 10.91 6.41 -7.47
CA SER A 88 12.35 6.12 -7.40
C SER A 88 12.70 4.89 -6.55
N HIS A 89 11.80 4.52 -5.63
CA HIS A 89 12.06 3.54 -4.58
C HIS A 89 10.78 2.78 -4.22
N ILE A 90 10.96 1.59 -3.65
CA ILE A 90 9.89 0.65 -3.25
C ILE A 90 8.81 1.28 -2.36
N ALA A 91 9.19 2.23 -1.49
CA ALA A 91 8.29 2.90 -0.55
C ALA A 91 7.26 3.77 -1.28
N GLY A 92 7.71 4.60 -2.22
CA GLY A 92 6.82 5.41 -3.05
C GLY A 92 5.86 4.56 -3.87
N ALA A 93 6.37 3.54 -4.56
CA ALA A 93 5.53 2.62 -5.32
C ALA A 93 4.52 1.88 -4.42
N PHE A 94 4.93 1.45 -3.23
CA PHE A 94 4.03 0.84 -2.25
C PHE A 94 2.94 1.80 -1.79
N TYR A 95 3.24 3.09 -1.59
CA TYR A 95 2.24 4.11 -1.26
C TYR A 95 1.27 4.40 -2.40
N ALA A 96 1.71 4.30 -3.66
CA ALA A 96 0.82 4.35 -4.81
C ALA A 96 -0.23 3.23 -4.75
N VAL A 97 0.18 2.01 -4.38
CA VAL A 97 -0.74 0.88 -4.19
C VAL A 97 -1.76 1.15 -3.08
N GLN A 98 -1.37 1.84 -2.01
CA GLN A 98 -2.34 2.19 -0.95
C GLN A 98 -3.37 3.21 -1.42
N SER A 99 -2.97 4.15 -2.28
CA SER A 99 -3.92 5.07 -2.91
C SER A 99 -4.84 4.34 -3.88
N PHE A 100 -4.31 3.44 -4.71
CA PHE A 100 -5.12 2.56 -5.56
C PHE A 100 -6.17 1.81 -4.74
N ARG A 101 -5.74 1.13 -3.66
CA ARG A 101 -6.65 0.40 -2.77
C ARG A 101 -7.79 1.27 -2.28
N GLN A 102 -7.52 2.50 -1.83
CA GLN A 102 -8.55 3.41 -1.33
C GLN A 102 -9.52 3.88 -2.41
N ILE A 103 -9.04 4.12 -3.63
CA ILE A 103 -9.90 4.50 -4.77
C ILE A 103 -10.88 3.36 -5.09
N THR A 104 -10.38 2.12 -5.08
CA THR A 104 -11.17 0.94 -5.44
C THR A 104 -11.95 0.34 -4.27
N LEU A 105 -11.91 0.94 -3.06
CA LEU A 105 -12.57 0.37 -1.86
C LEU A 105 -14.08 0.23 -2.02
N SER A 106 -14.74 1.17 -2.70
CA SER A 106 -16.19 1.18 -2.87
C SER A 106 -16.67 0.03 -3.75
N ASP A 107 -15.93 -0.30 -4.81
CA ASP A 107 -16.32 -1.37 -5.75
C ASP A 107 -16.24 -2.76 -5.14
N ILE A 108 -15.35 -2.97 -4.15
CA ILE A 108 -15.24 -4.24 -3.42
C ILE A 108 -16.56 -4.60 -2.72
N LEU A 109 -17.36 -3.61 -2.33
CA LEU A 109 -18.63 -3.83 -1.64
C LEU A 109 -19.77 -4.15 -2.61
N ASP A 110 -19.67 -3.73 -3.87
CA ASP A 110 -20.78 -3.75 -4.85
C ASP A 110 -20.58 -4.77 -5.99
N ALA A 111 -19.35 -5.10 -6.37
CA ALA A 111 -19.04 -6.03 -7.47
C ALA A 111 -17.74 -6.83 -7.23
N PRO A 112 -17.81 -8.06 -6.70
CA PRO A 112 -16.62 -8.83 -6.34
C PRO A 112 -15.79 -9.33 -7.54
N GLU A 113 -16.21 -9.12 -8.79
CA GLU A 113 -15.53 -9.66 -9.97
C GLU A 113 -14.69 -8.64 -10.76
N MET A 114 -14.68 -7.36 -10.36
CA MET A 114 -13.93 -6.29 -11.04
C MET A 114 -13.63 -5.13 -10.08
N LEU A 115 -12.48 -4.46 -10.25
CA LEU A 115 -12.25 -3.13 -9.66
C LEU A 115 -12.30 -2.07 -10.75
N SER A 116 -13.04 -1.00 -10.53
CA SER A 116 -13.03 0.18 -11.40
C SER A 116 -12.32 1.34 -10.68
N MET A 117 -11.74 2.23 -11.46
CA MET A 117 -11.32 3.53 -10.95
C MET A 117 -11.45 4.57 -12.04
N HIS A 118 -11.82 5.79 -11.68
CA HIS A 118 -11.81 6.90 -12.64
C HIS A 118 -10.40 7.10 -13.21
N ALA A 119 -10.34 7.48 -14.48
CA ALA A 119 -9.12 7.99 -15.07
C ALA A 119 -8.62 9.16 -14.21
N ILE A 120 -7.37 9.10 -13.77
CA ILE A 120 -6.85 9.99 -12.73
C ILE A 120 -5.35 10.16 -12.87
N LYS A 121 -4.86 11.33 -12.46
CA LYS A 121 -3.46 11.58 -12.17
C LYS A 121 -3.28 11.98 -10.71
N ILE A 122 -2.41 11.26 -10.02
CA ILE A 122 -2.00 11.54 -8.65
C ILE A 122 -0.50 11.76 -8.64
N VAL A 123 -0.08 12.89 -8.07
CA VAL A 123 1.33 13.15 -7.74
C VAL A 123 1.39 13.38 -6.24
N ASP A 124 2.15 12.52 -5.54
CA ASP A 124 2.15 12.55 -4.09
C ASP A 124 3.53 12.31 -3.49
N GLU A 125 3.75 12.92 -2.34
CA GLU A 125 4.92 12.72 -1.49
C GLU A 125 4.61 13.15 -0.05
N PRO A 126 5.24 12.53 0.95
CA PRO A 126 4.96 12.88 2.33
C PRO A 126 5.55 14.25 2.68
N LYS A 127 4.76 15.06 3.41
CA LYS A 127 5.24 16.32 4.00
C LYS A 127 6.33 16.11 5.07
N TYR A 128 6.21 15.02 5.84
CA TYR A 128 7.14 14.69 6.92
C TYR A 128 7.67 13.27 6.75
N ALA A 129 8.97 13.09 6.96
CA ALA A 129 9.63 11.80 6.87
C ALA A 129 9.30 10.85 8.02
N TYR A 130 8.90 11.37 9.19
CA TYR A 130 8.51 10.57 10.35
C TYR A 130 6.99 10.62 10.53
N ARG A 131 6.32 9.47 10.36
CA ARG A 131 4.86 9.33 10.47
C ARG A 131 4.58 8.12 11.35
N GLY A 132 4.52 8.37 12.67
CA GLY A 132 4.55 7.33 13.68
C GLY A 132 3.18 6.99 14.27
N LEU A 133 3.02 5.73 14.66
CA LEU A 133 1.98 5.26 15.58
C LEU A 133 2.67 4.58 16.76
N MET A 134 2.26 4.91 17.99
CA MET A 134 2.68 4.17 19.18
C MET A 134 1.64 3.10 19.51
N PHE A 135 2.10 1.88 19.76
CA PHE A 135 1.24 0.78 20.22
C PHE A 135 1.79 0.17 21.51
N ASP A 136 0.92 0.05 22.51
CA ASP A 136 1.25 -0.41 23.85
C ASP A 136 0.83 -1.87 24.04
N GLU A 137 1.82 -2.74 24.21
CA GLU A 137 1.63 -4.16 24.54
C GLU A 137 1.89 -4.45 26.03
N ALA A 138 2.43 -3.48 26.76
CA ALA A 138 2.86 -3.68 28.14
C ALA A 138 1.66 -3.74 29.09
N ARG A 139 0.76 -2.75 28.99
CA ARG A 139 -0.42 -2.61 29.88
C ARG A 139 -1.45 -3.70 29.60
N TYR A 140 -1.73 -3.95 28.33
CA TYR A 140 -2.59 -5.04 27.86
C TYR A 140 -1.90 -5.74 26.70
N PHE A 141 -1.77 -7.06 26.78
CA PHE A 141 -1.17 -7.84 25.70
C PHE A 141 -2.23 -8.17 24.64
N HIS A 142 -1.98 -7.76 23.41
CA HIS A 142 -2.86 -7.96 22.25
C HIS A 142 -2.37 -9.08 21.33
N GLY A 143 -1.05 -9.29 21.28
CA GLY A 143 -0.44 -10.40 20.53
C GLY A 143 -0.23 -10.11 19.04
N ALA A 144 0.49 -11.03 18.39
CA ALA A 144 1.08 -10.79 17.07
C ALA A 144 0.06 -10.52 15.95
N ASP A 145 -1.10 -11.16 15.98
CA ASP A 145 -2.11 -11.00 14.93
C ASP A 145 -2.78 -9.62 14.99
N THR A 146 -3.01 -9.09 16.20
CA THR A 146 -3.45 -7.70 16.36
C THR A 146 -2.39 -6.71 15.90
N VAL A 147 -1.11 -6.94 16.24
CA VAL A 147 -0.01 -6.09 15.78
C VAL A 147 0.09 -6.08 14.25
N LYS A 148 -0.03 -7.23 13.59
CA LYS A 148 -0.05 -7.31 12.11
C LYS A 148 -1.23 -6.54 11.52
N SER A 149 -2.42 -6.67 12.12
CA SER A 149 -3.61 -5.92 11.70
C SER A 149 -3.39 -4.40 11.81
N ILE A 150 -2.70 -3.95 12.87
CA ILE A 150 -2.31 -2.54 13.03
C ILE A 150 -1.31 -2.12 11.96
N LEU A 151 -0.31 -2.95 11.65
CA LEU A 151 0.65 -2.68 10.58
C LEU A 151 -0.03 -2.55 9.21
N ASP A 152 -1.04 -3.38 8.93
CA ASP A 152 -1.84 -3.29 7.70
C ASP A 152 -2.61 -1.96 7.60
N MET A 153 -3.19 -1.51 8.72
CA MET A 153 -3.87 -0.20 8.79
C MET A 153 -2.88 0.96 8.68
N MET A 154 -1.73 0.87 9.35
CA MET A 154 -0.65 1.86 9.24
C MET A 154 -0.19 2.01 7.79
N ALA A 155 -0.02 0.87 7.09
CA ALA A 155 0.35 0.84 5.69
C ALA A 155 -0.69 1.54 4.83
N LEU A 156 -2.00 1.24 5.00
CA LEU A 156 -3.09 1.88 4.25
C LEU A 156 -3.04 3.41 4.35
N PHE A 157 -2.69 3.95 5.51
CA PHE A 157 -2.55 5.39 5.76
C PHE A 157 -1.13 5.95 5.58
N LYS A 158 -0.24 5.17 4.98
CA LYS A 158 1.15 5.57 4.65
C LYS A 158 1.99 5.97 5.87
N LEU A 159 1.67 5.47 7.06
CA LEU A 159 2.54 5.59 8.24
C LEU A 159 3.77 4.69 8.07
N ASN A 160 4.91 5.12 8.60
CA ASN A 160 6.19 4.46 8.35
C ASN A 160 7.02 4.14 9.60
N VAL A 161 6.53 4.51 10.78
CA VAL A 161 7.20 4.17 12.05
C VAL A 161 6.19 3.57 13.02
N LEU A 162 6.47 2.35 13.49
CA LEU A 162 5.79 1.76 14.63
C LEU A 162 6.67 1.99 15.87
N HIS A 163 6.18 2.78 16.81
CA HIS A 163 6.76 2.87 18.16
C HIS A 163 6.11 1.78 19.01
N TRP A 164 6.81 0.66 19.17
CA TRP A 164 6.29 -0.51 19.87
C TRP A 164 6.69 -0.48 21.35
N HIS A 165 5.77 -0.09 22.23
CA HIS A 165 5.99 -0.01 23.67
C HIS A 165 5.80 -1.39 24.30
N LEU A 166 6.92 -2.08 24.58
CA LEU A 166 6.95 -3.50 24.94
C LEU A 166 7.15 -3.78 26.43
N THR A 167 7.42 -2.76 27.24
CA THR A 167 7.77 -2.93 28.65
C THR A 167 7.20 -1.79 29.50
N ASP A 168 6.59 -2.12 30.63
CA ASP A 168 6.13 -1.17 31.64
C ASP A 168 6.01 -1.87 33.01
N ASN A 169 5.45 -1.20 34.02
CA ASN A 169 5.29 -1.76 35.36
C ASN A 169 4.43 -3.04 35.36
N GLU A 170 3.42 -3.10 34.50
CA GLU A 170 2.44 -4.19 34.45
C GLU A 170 2.86 -5.35 33.54
N GLY A 171 3.95 -5.21 32.78
CA GLY A 171 4.29 -6.24 31.81
C GLY A 171 5.60 -6.05 31.05
N TRP A 172 6.21 -7.18 30.69
CA TRP A 172 7.39 -7.27 29.85
C TRP A 172 7.11 -8.23 28.69
N ARG A 173 7.21 -7.76 27.44
CA ARG A 173 6.67 -8.47 26.25
C ARG A 173 7.71 -8.88 25.22
N ILE A 174 9.00 -8.72 25.53
CA ILE A 174 10.10 -9.07 24.63
C ILE A 174 11.02 -10.11 25.27
N GLU A 175 11.24 -11.24 24.60
CA GLU A 175 12.16 -12.24 25.11
C GLU A 175 13.60 -11.69 25.16
N ILE A 176 14.23 -11.77 26.34
CA ILE A 176 15.66 -11.54 26.49
C ILE A 176 16.30 -12.85 26.92
N LYS A 177 16.99 -13.52 25.99
CA LYS A 177 17.57 -14.86 26.22
C LYS A 177 18.47 -14.98 27.46
N LYS A 178 19.17 -13.90 27.82
CA LYS A 178 20.01 -13.84 29.03
C LYS A 178 19.20 -13.78 30.33
N TYR A 179 17.95 -13.29 30.27
CA TYR A 179 17.07 -13.08 31.41
C TYR A 179 15.67 -13.70 31.16
N PRO A 180 15.55 -15.04 31.17
CA PRO A 180 14.29 -15.72 30.84
C PRO A 180 13.11 -15.35 31.76
N LYS A 181 13.39 -15.10 33.05
CA LYS A 181 12.39 -14.69 34.06
C LYS A 181 11.64 -13.38 33.77
N LEU A 182 12.02 -12.64 32.73
CA LEU A 182 11.26 -11.46 32.31
C LEU A 182 9.96 -11.83 31.58
N VAL A 183 9.82 -13.06 31.08
CA VAL A 183 8.64 -13.52 30.30
C VAL A 183 8.04 -14.87 30.76
N GLU A 184 8.69 -15.59 31.69
CA GLU A 184 8.21 -16.86 32.30
C GLU A 184 7.20 -16.63 33.42
#